data_AF-A0A1W9PLU5-F1
#
_entry.id   AF-A0A1W9PLU5-F1
#
_cell.length_a   1.000
_cell.length_b   1.000
_cell.length_c   1.000
_cell.angle_alpha   90.00
_cell.angle_beta   90.00
_cell.angle_gamma   90.00
#
_symmetry.space_group_name_H-M   'P 1'
#
loop_
_entity.id
_entity.type
_entity.pdbx_description
1 polymer ?
#
loop_
_entity_poly.entity_id
_entity_poly.type
_entity_poly.pdbx_seq_one_letter_code
_entity_poly.pdbx_strand_id
1 'polypeptide(L)'
;MKKSFLILSSVLLIILTGCFKPGIFTGEEPGELSRVDFYITDGVVPISSVTSLEVEINRVLLMSDEGSLVVSDNPICVDFMDLIGDMYKISSIEASGTYTQLRFEVGDATVTFNLDGENLVLPVAIVSGSIKYPFREPLTLEEDTEIVLDFDLSRSLKINGRWPDALERPNPMIRMTPVVHERHGLLYDVQGFVRDATGNGVPKALLVMKDDETITTFSHDEHGIWERGEFRFLKVKEGHYAVYVYRKETYESVIENLPEEFLNDLLDVLLETEPDGSTTIDVTGDIDNLVITVK
;
A
#
# COMPACT_ATOMS: atom_id res chain seq x y z
N MET A 1 -21.37 61.35 67.18
CA MET A 1 -20.67 62.21 66.20
C MET A 1 -19.53 61.37 65.63
N LYS A 2 -19.29 61.15 64.33
CA LYS A 2 -19.89 61.52 63.05
C LYS A 2 -19.53 60.39 62.07
N LYS A 3 -20.41 60.11 61.12
CA LYS A 3 -20.22 59.19 59.98
C LYS A 3 -19.15 59.75 59.02
N SER A 4 -18.33 58.87 58.42
CA SER A 4 -17.62 59.08 57.14
C SER A 4 -17.52 57.72 56.45
N PHE A 5 -18.44 57.35 55.56
CA PHE A 5 -18.48 57.62 54.11
C PHE A 5 -17.34 56.97 53.30
N LEU A 6 -17.65 55.74 52.86
CA LEU A 6 -17.13 55.02 51.71
C LEU A 6 -17.45 55.78 50.42
N ILE A 7 -16.45 56.35 49.72
CA ILE A 7 -16.52 56.66 48.28
C ILE A 7 -15.08 56.67 47.71
N LEU A 8 -14.64 55.59 47.06
CA LEU A 8 -13.71 55.65 45.91
C LEU A 8 -13.68 54.29 45.19
N SER A 9 -14.81 53.90 44.61
CA SER A 9 -14.90 52.82 43.63
C SER A 9 -15.81 53.30 42.51
N SER A 10 -15.24 54.01 41.56
CA SER A 10 -15.88 54.44 40.31
C SER A 10 -14.78 54.93 39.38
N VAL A 11 -14.83 54.48 38.12
CA VAL A 11 -13.89 54.77 37.01
C VAL A 11 -12.70 53.82 36.92
N LEU A 12 -12.96 52.59 36.45
CA LEU A 12 -12.35 52.04 35.22
C LEU A 12 -12.97 50.67 34.87
N LEU A 13 -14.21 50.66 34.39
CA LEU A 13 -14.78 49.50 33.72
C LEU A 13 -15.76 50.00 32.65
N ILE A 14 -15.37 49.80 31.39
CA ILE A 14 -15.98 50.10 30.07
C ILE A 14 -14.75 50.55 29.26
N ILE A 15 -14.12 49.74 28.42
CA ILE A 15 -14.57 49.32 27.09
C ILE A 15 -13.87 47.97 26.77
N LEU A 16 -14.64 46.92 26.47
CA LEU A 16 -14.31 45.88 25.47
C LEU A 16 -15.59 45.07 25.20
N THR A 17 -16.64 45.77 24.74
CA THR A 17 -17.74 45.13 24.00
C THR A 17 -17.26 44.83 22.59
N GLY A 18 -16.44 43.80 22.46
CA GLY A 18 -16.32 43.04 21.21
C GLY A 18 -17.41 41.98 21.19
N CYS A 19 -18.12 41.85 20.06
CA CYS A 19 -19.23 40.91 19.86
C CYS A 19 -18.86 39.47 20.22
N PHE A 20 -19.09 39.05 21.47
CA PHE A 20 -19.34 37.64 21.77
C PHE A 20 -20.78 37.35 21.37
N LYS A 21 -20.96 36.76 20.18
CA LYS A 21 -22.11 35.88 19.96
C LYS A 21 -22.00 34.78 21.01
N PRO A 22 -22.99 34.59 21.90
CA PRO A 22 -23.04 33.38 22.70
C PRO A 22 -23.34 32.25 21.72
N GLY A 23 -22.29 31.60 21.22
CA GLY A 23 -22.42 30.27 20.65
C GLY A 23 -23.00 29.40 21.76
N ILE A 24 -24.18 28.86 21.51
CA ILE A 24 -24.74 27.77 22.29
C ILE A 24 -23.66 26.68 22.23
N PHE A 25 -22.96 26.45 23.34
CA PHE A 25 -22.20 25.22 23.53
C PHE A 25 -23.25 24.11 23.59
N THR A 26 -23.59 23.55 22.44
CA THR A 26 -24.05 22.17 22.38
C THR A 26 -22.88 21.36 22.89
N GLY A 27 -23.06 20.69 24.03
CA GLY A 27 -22.10 19.71 24.51
C GLY A 27 -22.10 18.52 23.56
N GLU A 28 -21.42 18.65 22.43
CA GLU A 28 -20.85 17.49 21.77
C GLU A 28 -19.76 17.00 22.71
N GLU A 29 -19.94 15.78 23.23
CA GLU A 29 -18.84 15.06 23.86
C GLU A 29 -17.65 15.08 22.88
N PRO A 30 -16.42 15.34 23.33
CA PRO A 30 -15.26 15.19 22.45
C PRO A 30 -15.33 13.77 21.86
N GLY A 31 -15.44 13.70 20.53
CA GLY A 31 -15.59 12.42 19.83
C GLY A 31 -14.53 11.44 20.32
N GLU A 32 -14.94 10.20 20.57
CA GLU A 32 -14.01 9.16 21.02
C GLU A 32 -12.89 9.01 19.98
N LEU A 33 -11.64 9.09 20.44
CA LEU A 33 -10.49 8.86 19.57
C LEU A 33 -10.45 7.38 19.21
N SER A 34 -10.32 7.11 17.92
CA SER A 34 -10.19 5.74 17.42
C SER A 34 -8.72 5.43 17.14
N ARG A 35 -8.30 4.20 17.43
CA ARG A 35 -6.95 3.76 17.05
C ARG A 35 -6.92 3.44 15.57
N VAL A 36 -5.91 3.97 14.88
CA VAL A 36 -5.70 3.71 13.46
C VAL A 36 -4.32 3.13 13.24
N ASP A 37 -4.29 1.93 12.66
CA ASP A 37 -3.06 1.24 12.31
C ASP A 37 -2.83 1.34 10.79
N PHE A 38 -1.64 1.79 10.41
CA PHE A 38 -1.25 1.96 9.01
C PHE A 38 -0.24 0.90 8.59
N TYR A 39 -0.53 0.20 7.50
CA TYR A 39 0.30 -0.85 6.94
C TYR A 39 0.63 -0.58 5.47
N ILE A 40 1.81 -1.01 5.04
CA ILE A 40 2.21 -1.08 3.64
C ILE A 40 2.43 -2.55 3.28
N THR A 41 1.89 -2.95 2.13
CA THR A 41 2.15 -4.21 1.45
C THR A 41 2.38 -3.93 -0.04
N ASP A 42 2.70 -4.95 -0.80
CA ASP A 42 3.09 -4.80 -2.20
C ASP A 42 2.57 -5.92 -3.11
N GLY A 43 2.14 -5.51 -4.30
CA GLY A 43 1.84 -6.34 -5.45
C GLY A 43 3.06 -6.50 -6.35
N VAL A 44 3.11 -7.62 -7.04
CA VAL A 44 4.26 -8.11 -7.80
C VAL A 44 4.88 -7.09 -8.77
N VAL A 45 6.22 -7.01 -8.86
CA VAL A 45 6.92 -6.51 -10.06
C VAL A 45 7.08 -7.67 -11.06
N PRO A 46 6.50 -7.61 -12.26
CA PRO A 46 6.64 -8.65 -13.27
C PRO A 46 7.94 -8.47 -14.07
N ILE A 47 9.04 -8.21 -13.38
CA ILE A 47 10.39 -8.19 -13.94
C ILE A 47 11.22 -9.04 -13.00
N SER A 48 11.46 -10.29 -13.39
CA SER A 48 12.11 -11.27 -12.51
C SER A 48 13.56 -10.96 -12.16
N SER A 49 14.20 -10.05 -12.91
CA SER A 49 15.51 -9.51 -12.58
C SER A 49 15.48 -8.47 -11.47
N VAL A 50 14.34 -7.88 -11.13
CA VAL A 50 14.24 -6.95 -9.99
C VAL A 50 14.34 -7.75 -8.70
N THR A 51 15.35 -7.45 -7.90
CA THR A 51 15.59 -8.12 -6.62
C THR A 51 15.39 -7.22 -5.41
N SER A 52 15.28 -5.91 -5.61
CA SER A 52 15.07 -4.93 -4.55
C SER A 52 14.52 -3.63 -5.15
N LEU A 53 13.57 -3.01 -4.47
CA LEU A 53 13.09 -1.65 -4.73
C LEU A 53 13.00 -0.90 -3.39
N GLU A 54 14.08 -0.21 -3.05
CA GLU A 54 14.19 0.58 -1.83
C GLU A 54 13.61 1.98 -2.06
N VAL A 55 12.73 2.40 -1.16
CA VAL A 55 12.10 3.72 -1.18
C VAL A 55 12.13 4.33 0.20
N GLU A 56 12.66 5.54 0.29
CA GLU A 56 12.67 6.33 1.52
C GLU A 56 11.34 7.08 1.67
N ILE A 57 10.56 6.74 2.67
CA ILE A 57 9.35 7.47 3.06
C ILE A 57 9.71 8.39 4.21
N ASN A 58 9.75 9.70 3.95
CA ASN A 58 10.10 10.71 4.94
C ASN A 58 8.95 11.01 5.90
N ARG A 59 7.70 11.01 5.37
CA ARG A 59 6.53 11.41 6.14
C ARG A 59 5.25 10.81 5.57
N VAL A 60 4.31 10.52 6.46
CA VAL A 60 2.96 10.06 6.12
C VAL A 60 1.93 11.00 6.73
N LEU A 61 0.98 11.44 5.91
CA LEU A 61 -0.02 12.45 6.26
C LEU A 61 -1.41 12.00 5.83
N LEU A 62 -2.39 12.14 6.72
CA LEU A 62 -3.79 12.19 6.33
C LEU A 62 -4.18 13.65 6.07
N MET A 63 -4.85 13.90 4.95
CA MET A 63 -5.28 15.23 4.52
C MET A 63 -6.80 15.34 4.62
N SER A 64 -7.28 16.48 5.09
CA SER A 64 -8.69 16.87 5.08
C SER A 64 -8.83 18.27 4.52
N ASP A 65 -10.07 18.76 4.39
CA ASP A 65 -10.34 20.13 3.97
C ASP A 65 -9.88 21.16 5.03
N GLU A 66 -9.76 20.74 6.30
CA GLU A 66 -9.38 21.59 7.43
C GLU A 66 -7.88 21.58 7.72
N GLY A 67 -7.12 20.63 7.16
CA GLY A 67 -5.68 20.55 7.37
C GLY A 67 -5.07 19.19 7.09
N SER A 68 -4.02 18.85 7.84
CA SER A 68 -3.34 17.56 7.75
C SER A 68 -3.02 17.01 9.14
N LEU A 69 -3.25 15.71 9.32
CA LEU A 69 -2.80 14.94 10.47
C LEU A 69 -1.51 14.21 10.11
N VAL A 70 -0.52 14.27 11.01
CA VAL A 70 0.74 13.54 10.84
C VAL A 70 0.56 12.12 11.36
N VAL A 71 0.70 11.15 10.46
CA VAL A 71 0.66 9.71 10.79
C VAL A 71 2.04 9.23 11.23
N SER A 72 3.07 9.67 10.50
CA SER A 72 4.47 9.44 10.84
C SER A 72 5.32 10.58 10.27
N ASP A 73 6.28 11.06 11.05
CA ASP A 73 7.36 11.98 10.64
C ASP A 73 8.76 11.39 10.86
N ASN A 74 8.83 10.09 11.16
CA ASN A 74 10.08 9.35 11.24
C ASN A 74 10.39 8.72 9.88
N PRO A 75 11.49 9.12 9.21
CA PRO A 75 11.87 8.53 7.94
C PRO A 75 12.09 7.02 8.06
N ILE A 76 11.55 6.28 7.11
CA ILE A 76 11.72 4.83 6.97
C ILE A 76 12.23 4.52 5.56
N CYS A 77 13.13 3.55 5.45
CA CYS A 77 13.50 2.96 4.17
C CYS A 77 12.81 1.59 4.07
N VAL A 78 12.06 1.39 3.00
CA VAL A 78 11.28 0.17 2.77
C VAL A 78 11.75 -0.45 1.45
N ASP A 79 12.15 -1.71 1.48
CA ASP A 79 12.27 -2.51 0.27
C ASP A 79 10.91 -3.14 -0.04
N PHE A 80 10.25 -2.68 -1.10
CA PHE A 80 8.93 -3.18 -1.45
C PHE A 80 8.95 -4.65 -1.89
N MET A 81 10.08 -5.16 -2.37
CA MET A 81 10.19 -6.58 -2.73
C MET A 81 10.06 -7.50 -1.51
N ASP A 82 10.45 -7.03 -0.31
CA ASP A 82 10.28 -7.77 0.94
C ASP A 82 8.83 -7.77 1.43
N LEU A 83 7.97 -6.90 0.88
CA LEU A 83 6.57 -6.76 1.27
C LEU A 83 5.60 -7.58 0.41
N ILE A 84 6.07 -8.25 -0.63
CA ILE A 84 5.23 -9.17 -1.42
C ILE A 84 4.82 -10.32 -0.51
N GLY A 85 3.53 -10.42 -0.18
CA GLY A 85 3.02 -11.39 0.78
C GLY A 85 3.36 -11.09 2.25
N ASP A 86 3.94 -9.93 2.56
CA ASP A 86 4.20 -9.46 3.93
C ASP A 86 3.67 -8.01 4.15
N MET A 87 3.74 -7.52 5.37
CA MET A 87 3.31 -6.15 5.72
C MET A 87 4.30 -5.45 6.63
N TYR A 88 4.51 -4.17 6.36
CA TYR A 88 5.22 -3.26 7.26
C TYR A 88 4.24 -2.32 7.95
N LYS A 89 4.21 -2.34 9.29
CA LYS A 89 3.43 -1.38 10.09
C LYS A 89 4.18 -0.05 10.15
N ILE A 90 3.63 0.98 9.51
CA ILE A 90 4.19 2.34 9.53
C ILE A 90 4.05 2.95 10.93
N SER A 91 2.82 2.94 11.46
CA SER A 91 2.46 3.67 12.66
C SER A 91 1.14 3.18 13.26
N SER A 92 0.90 3.55 14.51
CA SER A 92 -0.36 3.41 15.23
C SER A 92 -0.65 4.76 15.89
N ILE A 93 -1.78 5.38 15.57
CA ILE A 93 -2.16 6.70 16.09
C ILE A 93 -3.57 6.68 16.66
N GLU A 94 -3.88 7.63 17.54
CA GLU A 94 -5.25 7.93 17.96
C GLU A 94 -5.74 9.16 17.20
N ALA A 95 -6.85 9.01 16.49
CA ALA A 95 -7.35 10.05 15.60
C ALA A 95 -8.89 10.02 15.49
N SER A 96 -9.46 11.15 15.08
CA SER A 96 -10.90 11.31 14.81
C SER A 96 -11.10 12.28 13.66
N GLY A 97 -12.18 12.11 12.91
CA GLY A 97 -12.59 13.02 11.84
C GLY A 97 -12.55 12.39 10.45
N THR A 98 -12.81 13.21 9.44
CA THR A 98 -12.94 12.77 8.04
C THR A 98 -11.77 13.27 7.20
N TYR A 99 -11.15 12.35 6.48
CA TYR A 99 -9.99 12.58 5.63
C TYR A 99 -10.29 12.18 4.19
N THR A 100 -9.75 12.96 3.25
CA THR A 100 -10.03 12.80 1.82
C THR A 100 -8.84 12.26 1.03
N GLN A 101 -7.65 12.31 1.62
CA GLN A 101 -6.44 11.87 0.94
C GLN A 101 -5.38 11.40 1.92
N LEU A 102 -4.69 10.31 1.58
CA LEU A 102 -3.42 9.92 2.18
C LEU A 102 -2.25 10.46 1.34
N ARG A 103 -1.19 10.93 2.00
CA ARG A 103 0.00 11.46 1.34
C ARG A 103 1.28 10.91 1.97
N PHE A 104 2.14 10.37 1.12
CA PHE A 104 3.53 10.05 1.42
C PHE A 104 4.41 11.16 0.88
N GLU A 105 5.30 11.70 1.70
CA GLU A 105 6.43 12.49 1.25
C GLU A 105 7.61 11.54 1.08
N VAL A 106 8.13 11.43 -0.14
CA VAL A 106 9.13 10.42 -0.50
C VAL A 106 10.47 11.11 -0.71
N GLY A 107 11.52 10.50 -0.19
CA GLY A 107 12.91 10.88 -0.40
C GLY A 107 13.46 10.19 -1.65
N ASP A 108 14.61 9.55 -1.48
CA ASP A 108 15.28 8.82 -2.55
C ASP A 108 14.66 7.42 -2.78
N ALA A 109 14.84 6.90 -4.00
CA ALA A 109 14.46 5.53 -4.34
C ALA A 109 15.48 4.89 -5.28
N THR A 110 15.73 3.61 -5.09
CA THR A 110 16.67 2.81 -5.87
C THR A 110 16.08 1.45 -6.18
N VAL A 111 16.38 0.95 -7.38
CA VAL A 111 16.03 -0.41 -7.79
C VAL A 111 17.29 -1.19 -8.07
N THR A 112 17.33 -2.44 -7.62
CA THR A 112 18.42 -3.38 -7.90
C THR A 112 17.95 -4.43 -8.88
N PHE A 113 18.70 -4.59 -9.97
CA PHE A 113 18.51 -5.67 -10.92
C PHE A 113 19.64 -6.70 -10.77
N ASN A 114 19.30 -7.98 -10.72
CA ASN A 114 20.25 -9.07 -10.91
C ASN A 114 20.31 -9.43 -12.40
N LEU A 115 21.47 -9.19 -13.01
CA LEU A 115 21.78 -9.45 -14.40
C LEU A 115 22.90 -10.49 -14.44
N ASP A 116 22.55 -11.75 -14.74
CA ASP A 116 23.49 -12.85 -14.86
C ASP A 116 24.45 -13.01 -13.65
N GLY A 117 23.95 -12.73 -12.44
CA GLY A 117 24.70 -12.84 -11.19
C GLY A 117 25.42 -11.56 -10.76
N GLU A 118 25.34 -10.47 -11.53
CA GLU A 118 25.81 -9.14 -11.13
C GLU A 118 24.64 -8.24 -10.75
N ASN A 119 24.77 -7.53 -9.63
CA ASN A 119 23.75 -6.58 -9.17
C ASN A 119 24.03 -5.20 -9.76
N LEU A 120 23.05 -4.64 -10.47
CA LEU A 120 23.04 -3.28 -10.97
C LEU A 120 22.02 -2.44 -10.18
N VAL A 121 22.51 -1.44 -9.46
CA VAL A 121 21.68 -0.50 -8.70
C VAL A 121 21.48 0.79 -9.51
N LEU A 122 20.23 1.18 -9.72
CA LEU A 122 19.87 2.37 -10.47
C LEU A 122 18.92 3.27 -9.66
N PRO A 123 19.08 4.61 -9.74
CA PRO A 123 18.15 5.54 -9.10
C PRO A 123 16.79 5.51 -9.81
N VAL A 124 15.73 5.62 -9.02
CA VAL A 124 14.34 5.69 -9.49
C VAL A 124 13.84 7.12 -9.34
N ALA A 125 13.49 7.75 -10.45
CA ALA A 125 12.92 9.10 -10.44
C ALA A 125 11.45 9.05 -10.02
N ILE A 126 11.14 9.59 -8.83
CA ILE A 126 9.77 9.77 -8.36
C ILE A 126 9.26 11.13 -8.85
N VAL A 127 8.34 11.09 -9.82
CA VAL A 127 7.97 12.27 -10.62
C VAL A 127 7.39 13.43 -9.79
N SER A 128 6.77 13.15 -8.65
CA SER A 128 6.05 14.12 -7.81
C SER A 128 6.70 14.43 -6.46
N GLY A 129 7.78 13.74 -6.07
CA GLY A 129 8.35 13.78 -4.71
C GLY A 129 7.37 13.40 -3.58
N SER A 130 6.17 12.95 -3.94
CA SER A 130 5.10 12.58 -3.02
C SER A 130 4.13 11.63 -3.67
N ILE A 131 3.66 10.64 -2.92
CA ILE A 131 2.61 9.71 -3.35
C ILE A 131 1.31 10.21 -2.76
N LYS A 132 0.32 10.45 -3.61
CA LYS A 132 -0.96 11.01 -3.21
C LYS A 132 -2.04 10.01 -3.56
N TYR A 133 -2.73 9.51 -2.55
CA TYR A 133 -3.87 8.62 -2.72
C TYR A 133 -5.14 9.34 -2.28
N PRO A 134 -5.94 9.88 -3.22
CA PRO A 134 -7.28 10.35 -2.89
C PRO A 134 -8.15 9.13 -2.59
N PHE A 135 -8.80 9.11 -1.42
CA PHE A 135 -9.71 8.03 -1.08
C PHE A 135 -10.91 8.05 -2.03
N ARG A 136 -11.42 6.86 -2.40
CA ARG A 136 -12.62 6.75 -3.25
C ARG A 136 -13.84 7.34 -2.54
N GLU A 137 -13.93 7.08 -1.24
CA GLU A 137 -14.90 7.69 -0.32
C GLU A 137 -14.13 8.31 0.86
N PRO A 138 -14.57 9.44 1.44
CA PRO A 138 -13.87 10.03 2.57
C PRO A 138 -13.76 9.05 3.75
N LEU A 139 -12.54 8.81 4.21
CA LEU A 139 -12.26 7.97 5.36
C LEU A 139 -12.69 8.70 6.62
N THR A 140 -13.70 8.18 7.31
CA THR A 140 -14.18 8.73 8.58
C THR A 140 -13.77 7.80 9.72
N LEU A 141 -13.01 8.35 10.67
CA LEU A 141 -12.47 7.61 11.80
C LEU A 141 -13.44 7.70 12.98
N GLU A 142 -14.34 6.72 13.07
CA GLU A 142 -15.34 6.56 14.14
C GLU A 142 -15.11 5.30 14.99
N GLU A 143 -14.31 4.37 14.49
CA GLU A 143 -13.92 3.13 15.19
C GLU A 143 -12.48 2.73 14.86
N ASP A 144 -11.95 1.78 15.63
CA ASP A 144 -10.63 1.20 15.41
C ASP A 144 -10.50 0.72 13.96
N THR A 145 -9.56 1.29 13.21
CA THR A 145 -9.44 1.09 11.77
C THR A 145 -8.03 0.63 11.40
N GLU A 146 -7.92 -0.45 10.62
CA GLU A 146 -6.69 -0.80 9.92
C GLU A 146 -6.74 -0.26 8.49
N ILE A 147 -5.70 0.44 8.06
CA ILE A 147 -5.55 0.94 6.70
C ILE A 147 -4.34 0.25 6.09
N VAL A 148 -4.59 -0.51 5.04
CA VAL A 148 -3.58 -1.29 4.32
C VAL A 148 -3.42 -0.69 2.95
N LEU A 149 -2.17 -0.39 2.61
CA LEU A 149 -1.81 0.23 1.35
C LEU A 149 -1.03 -0.77 0.54
N ASP A 150 -1.64 -1.17 -0.56
CA ASP A 150 -1.09 -2.15 -1.47
C ASP A 150 -0.48 -1.41 -2.65
N PHE A 151 0.85 -1.31 -2.64
CA PHE A 151 1.60 -0.72 -3.73
C PHE A 151 1.64 -1.72 -4.87
N ASP A 152 1.04 -1.37 -6.01
CA ASP A 152 1.06 -2.24 -7.16
C ASP A 152 2.29 -1.92 -8.00
N LEU A 153 3.42 -2.56 -7.70
CA LEU A 153 4.66 -2.25 -8.42
C LEU A 153 4.60 -2.60 -9.90
N SER A 154 3.80 -3.60 -10.28
CA SER A 154 3.62 -3.97 -11.69
C SER A 154 3.19 -2.78 -12.55
N ARG A 155 2.41 -1.88 -11.96
CA ARG A 155 1.88 -0.68 -12.63
C ARG A 155 2.63 0.59 -12.24
N SER A 156 3.41 0.53 -11.16
CA SER A 156 4.10 1.69 -10.61
C SER A 156 5.44 1.95 -11.29
N LEU A 157 6.19 0.90 -11.64
CA LEU A 157 7.53 1.03 -12.20
C LEU A 157 7.50 1.12 -13.72
N LYS A 158 8.06 2.20 -14.28
CA LYS A 158 8.19 2.41 -15.73
C LYS A 158 9.65 2.54 -16.11
N ILE A 159 10.12 1.60 -16.93
CA ILE A 159 11.45 1.64 -17.54
C ILE A 159 11.32 2.17 -18.97
N ASN A 160 12.03 3.25 -19.29
CA ASN A 160 11.95 3.83 -20.63
C ASN A 160 12.84 3.08 -21.64
N GLY A 161 12.19 2.33 -22.54
CA GLY A 161 12.81 1.53 -23.60
C GLY A 161 12.74 0.04 -23.29
N ARG A 162 12.97 -0.80 -24.30
CA ARG A 162 12.95 -2.25 -24.15
C ARG A 162 13.92 -2.74 -23.08
N TRP A 163 13.46 -3.61 -22.20
CA TRP A 163 14.36 -4.36 -21.33
C TRP A 163 14.98 -5.54 -22.10
N PRO A 164 16.28 -5.85 -21.94
CA PRO A 164 17.32 -5.18 -21.15
C PRO A 164 18.03 -4.02 -21.88
N ASP A 165 17.77 -3.80 -23.17
CA ASP A 165 18.42 -2.78 -24.02
C ASP A 165 18.43 -1.36 -23.42
N ALA A 166 17.45 -1.04 -22.57
CA ALA A 166 17.33 0.21 -21.84
C ALA A 166 18.58 0.52 -20.99
N LEU A 167 19.30 -0.50 -20.53
CA LEU A 167 20.52 -0.38 -19.74
C LEU A 167 21.71 0.18 -20.52
N GLU A 168 21.72 0.03 -21.85
CA GLU A 168 22.79 0.55 -22.70
C GLU A 168 22.69 2.07 -22.91
N ARG A 169 21.58 2.68 -22.49
CA ARG A 169 21.37 4.12 -22.62
C ARG A 169 22.13 4.87 -21.52
N PRO A 170 22.79 6.00 -21.83
CA PRO A 170 23.34 6.86 -20.79
C PRO A 170 22.18 7.40 -19.93
N ASN A 171 22.15 7.01 -18.66
CA ASN A 171 21.08 7.25 -17.68
C ASN A 171 19.75 6.55 -18.07
N PRO A 172 19.62 5.23 -17.87
CA PRO A 172 18.32 4.56 -17.96
C PRO A 172 17.36 5.28 -17.02
N MET A 173 16.34 5.92 -17.60
CA MET A 173 15.38 6.69 -16.83
C MET A 173 14.30 5.74 -16.32
N ILE A 174 14.48 5.27 -15.10
CA ILE A 174 13.48 4.51 -14.36
C ILE A 174 12.60 5.53 -13.65
N ARG A 175 11.30 5.48 -13.93
CA ARG A 175 10.31 6.37 -13.31
C ARG A 175 9.34 5.54 -12.51
N MET A 176 8.97 6.03 -11.34
CA MET A 176 7.89 5.45 -10.57
C MET A 176 6.70 6.41 -10.54
N THR A 177 5.52 5.90 -10.93
CA THR A 177 4.22 6.53 -10.70
C THR A 177 3.41 5.58 -9.84
N PRO A 178 3.47 5.70 -8.51
CA PRO A 178 2.89 4.70 -7.63
C PRO A 178 1.40 4.55 -7.88
N VAL A 179 0.99 3.30 -8.09
CA VAL A 179 -0.40 2.86 -8.06
C VAL A 179 -0.60 2.22 -6.70
N VAL A 180 -1.49 2.80 -5.91
CA VAL A 180 -1.78 2.34 -4.55
C VAL A 180 -3.24 1.92 -4.52
N HIS A 181 -3.52 0.76 -3.93
CA HIS A 181 -4.87 0.36 -3.56
C HIS A 181 -5.00 0.45 -2.04
N GLU A 182 -6.20 0.75 -1.58
CA GLU A 182 -6.48 0.94 -0.18
C GLU A 182 -7.54 -0.06 0.27
N ARG A 183 -7.25 -0.73 1.38
CA ARG A 183 -8.16 -1.65 2.05
C ARG A 183 -8.27 -1.25 3.52
N HIS A 184 -9.50 -1.16 4.00
CA HIS A 184 -9.80 -0.86 5.39
C HIS A 184 -11.08 -1.60 5.82
N GLY A 185 -11.29 -1.73 7.13
CA GLY A 185 -12.44 -2.44 7.71
C GLY A 185 -12.10 -3.86 8.16
N LEU A 186 -13.06 -4.79 8.03
CA LEU A 186 -12.84 -6.21 8.32
C LEU A 186 -12.05 -6.87 7.19
N LEU A 187 -10.83 -7.32 7.51
CA LEU A 187 -9.86 -7.86 6.57
C LEU A 187 -9.31 -9.19 7.09
N TYR A 188 -9.03 -10.13 6.18
CA TYR A 188 -8.60 -11.49 6.46
C TYR A 188 -7.34 -11.87 5.68
N ASP A 189 -6.55 -12.77 6.23
CA ASP A 189 -5.37 -13.29 5.54
C ASP A 189 -5.69 -14.61 4.84
N VAL A 190 -5.28 -14.73 3.57
CA VAL A 190 -5.38 -15.97 2.79
C VAL A 190 -3.98 -16.47 2.51
N GLN A 191 -3.62 -17.60 3.10
CA GLN A 191 -2.29 -18.18 2.98
C GLN A 191 -2.32 -19.65 2.54
N GLY A 192 -1.26 -20.05 1.84
CA GLY A 192 -1.25 -21.34 1.19
C GLY A 192 0.05 -21.70 0.51
N PHE A 193 0.00 -22.75 -0.31
CA PHE A 193 1.12 -23.29 -1.06
C PHE A 193 0.75 -23.52 -2.52
N VAL A 194 1.63 -23.10 -3.42
CA VAL A 194 1.65 -23.57 -4.81
C VAL A 194 2.49 -24.84 -4.86
N ARG A 195 1.92 -25.93 -5.38
CA ARG A 195 2.60 -27.24 -5.50
C ARG A 195 2.55 -27.79 -6.90
N ASP A 196 3.58 -28.51 -7.31
CA ASP A 196 3.57 -29.29 -8.55
C ASP A 196 2.79 -30.62 -8.38
N ALA A 197 2.62 -31.36 -9.47
CA ALA A 197 1.94 -32.66 -9.47
C ALA A 197 2.62 -33.74 -8.59
N THR A 198 3.88 -33.53 -8.19
CA THR A 198 4.62 -34.43 -7.28
C THR A 198 4.55 -34.00 -5.81
N GLY A 199 3.91 -32.84 -5.54
CA GLY A 199 3.72 -32.28 -4.22
C GLY A 199 4.84 -31.35 -3.75
N ASN A 200 5.82 -31.03 -4.60
CA ASN A 200 6.89 -30.09 -4.26
C ASN A 200 6.40 -28.64 -4.38
N GLY A 201 6.89 -27.77 -3.50
CA GLY A 201 6.61 -26.33 -3.56
C GLY A 201 7.20 -25.68 -4.82
N VAL A 202 6.37 -24.89 -5.50
CA VAL A 202 6.76 -24.12 -6.70
C VAL A 202 6.93 -22.67 -6.29
N PRO A 203 8.16 -22.15 -6.17
CA PRO A 203 8.42 -20.75 -5.83
C PRO A 203 8.26 -19.86 -7.06
N LYS A 204 8.14 -18.55 -6.84
CA LYS A 204 8.03 -17.50 -7.86
C LYS A 204 6.90 -17.70 -8.86
N ALA A 205 5.91 -18.53 -8.55
CA ALA A 205 4.64 -18.53 -9.27
C ALA A 205 3.86 -17.25 -8.91
N LEU A 206 3.41 -16.52 -9.92
CA LEU A 206 2.53 -15.37 -9.80
C LEU A 206 1.13 -15.86 -9.47
N LEU A 207 0.55 -15.35 -8.38
CA LEU A 207 -0.83 -15.58 -8.04
C LEU A 207 -1.62 -14.28 -8.25
N VAL A 208 -2.76 -14.41 -8.93
CA VAL A 208 -3.70 -13.31 -9.19
C VAL A 208 -5.04 -13.69 -8.58
N MET A 209 -5.42 -12.99 -7.52
CA MET A 209 -6.74 -13.09 -6.89
C MET A 209 -7.65 -12.03 -7.50
N LYS A 210 -8.79 -12.45 -8.02
CA LYS A 210 -9.72 -11.58 -8.75
C LYS A 210 -11.16 -11.74 -8.26
N ASP A 211 -11.75 -10.59 -7.96
CA ASP A 211 -13.19 -10.34 -7.84
C ASP A 211 -13.47 -9.00 -8.57
N ASP A 212 -14.08 -8.01 -7.90
CA ASP A 212 -14.16 -6.62 -8.34
C ASP A 212 -12.80 -5.90 -8.31
N GLU A 213 -11.88 -6.40 -7.50
CA GLU A 213 -10.49 -5.92 -7.40
C GLU A 213 -9.51 -7.05 -7.76
N THR A 214 -8.32 -6.66 -8.21
CA THR A 214 -7.21 -7.57 -8.50
C THR A 214 -6.16 -7.41 -7.42
N ILE A 215 -5.82 -8.49 -6.74
CA ILE A 215 -4.73 -8.57 -5.76
C ILE A 215 -3.70 -9.55 -6.31
N THR A 216 -2.42 -9.22 -6.22
CA THR A 216 -1.34 -10.09 -6.73
C THR A 216 -0.33 -10.40 -5.64
N THR A 217 0.27 -11.58 -5.71
CA THR A 217 1.37 -11.98 -4.83
C THR A 217 2.24 -13.01 -5.56
N PHE A 218 3.37 -13.38 -4.95
CA PHE A 218 4.18 -14.51 -5.39
C PHE A 218 4.15 -15.62 -4.36
N SER A 219 4.35 -16.84 -4.84
CA SER A 219 4.89 -17.91 -3.98
C SER A 219 6.38 -17.70 -3.75
N HIS A 220 6.90 -18.06 -2.58
CA HIS A 220 8.27 -17.74 -2.18
C HIS A 220 9.23 -18.93 -2.29
N ASP A 221 10.52 -18.62 -2.48
CA ASP A 221 11.58 -19.58 -2.17
C ASP A 221 11.66 -19.80 -0.66
N GLU A 222 12.21 -20.94 -0.24
CA GLU A 222 12.45 -21.21 1.19
C GLU A 222 13.49 -20.23 1.74
N HIS A 223 13.06 -19.32 2.61
CA HIS A 223 13.93 -18.34 3.25
C HIS A 223 13.24 -17.67 4.45
N GLY A 224 13.92 -17.63 5.59
CA GLY A 224 13.45 -16.89 6.76
C GLY A 224 12.12 -17.42 7.29
N ILE A 225 11.05 -16.65 7.07
CA ILE A 225 9.67 -16.99 7.47
C ILE A 225 8.89 -17.77 6.41
N TRP A 226 9.49 -17.98 5.23
CA TRP A 226 8.83 -18.58 4.07
C TRP A 226 9.22 -20.03 3.88
N GLU A 227 8.22 -20.89 3.74
CA GLU A 227 8.39 -22.23 3.20
C GLU A 227 8.34 -22.21 1.66
N ARG A 228 9.01 -23.17 1.02
CA ARG A 228 9.06 -23.23 -0.45
C ARG A 228 7.64 -23.36 -1.04
N GLY A 229 7.30 -22.43 -1.92
CA GLY A 229 6.00 -22.38 -2.59
C GLY A 229 4.89 -21.76 -1.73
N GLU A 230 5.19 -21.34 -0.50
CA GLU A 230 4.23 -20.62 0.35
C GLU A 230 3.89 -19.27 -0.28
N PHE A 231 2.64 -18.83 -0.15
CA PHE A 231 2.17 -17.51 -0.56
C PHE A 231 1.19 -16.95 0.47
N ARG A 232 1.04 -15.62 0.48
CA ARG A 232 0.02 -14.92 1.28
C ARG A 232 -0.61 -13.81 0.45
N PHE A 233 -1.93 -13.72 0.52
CA PHE A 233 -2.70 -12.51 0.24
C PHE A 233 -3.11 -11.93 1.59
N LEU A 234 -2.58 -10.75 1.91
CA LEU A 234 -2.80 -10.13 3.20
C LEU A 234 -3.96 -9.15 3.14
N LYS A 235 -4.76 -9.17 4.21
CA LYS A 235 -5.82 -8.20 4.48
C LYS A 235 -6.79 -8.06 3.31
N VAL A 236 -7.31 -9.21 2.88
CA VAL A 236 -8.34 -9.38 1.85
C VAL A 236 -9.72 -9.12 2.45
N LYS A 237 -10.61 -8.45 1.71
CA LYS A 237 -12.00 -8.24 2.14
C LYS A 237 -12.80 -9.55 2.07
N GLU A 238 -13.92 -9.61 2.79
CA GLU A 238 -14.90 -10.68 2.60
C GLU A 238 -15.39 -10.68 1.14
N GLY A 239 -15.41 -11.85 0.49
CA GLY A 239 -15.79 -11.94 -0.92
C GLY A 239 -15.60 -13.32 -1.54
N HIS A 240 -16.03 -13.45 -2.80
CA HIS A 240 -15.87 -14.65 -3.60
C HIS A 240 -14.81 -14.41 -4.67
N TYR A 241 -13.69 -15.11 -4.58
CA TYR A 241 -12.52 -14.83 -5.41
C TYR A 241 -12.17 -16.01 -6.31
N ALA A 242 -11.82 -15.71 -7.56
CA ALA A 242 -11.05 -16.61 -8.39
C ALA A 242 -9.55 -16.37 -8.18
N VAL A 243 -8.79 -17.44 -7.96
CA VAL A 243 -7.33 -17.38 -7.82
C VAL A 243 -6.71 -18.09 -9.01
N TYR A 244 -5.91 -17.37 -9.79
CA TYR A 244 -5.16 -17.86 -10.93
C TYR A 244 -3.69 -17.94 -10.58
N VAL A 245 -3.02 -18.99 -11.03
CA VAL A 245 -1.60 -19.22 -10.77
C VAL A 245 -0.86 -19.40 -12.10
N TYR A 246 0.17 -18.59 -12.30
CA TYR A 246 1.07 -18.64 -13.45
C TYR A 246 2.48 -18.95 -12.95
N ARG A 247 3.09 -20.01 -13.46
CA ARG A 247 4.50 -20.30 -13.20
C ARG A 247 5.39 -19.21 -13.77
N LYS A 248 6.60 -19.14 -13.24
CA LYS A 248 7.65 -18.23 -13.71
C LYS A 248 7.80 -18.26 -15.22
N GLU A 249 7.93 -19.45 -15.79
CA GLU A 249 8.15 -19.65 -17.22
C GLU A 249 6.96 -19.13 -18.05
N THR A 250 5.75 -19.26 -17.53
CA THR A 250 4.51 -18.84 -18.21
C THR A 250 4.42 -17.33 -18.30
N TYR A 251 4.52 -16.62 -17.17
CA TYR A 251 4.37 -15.16 -17.20
C TYR A 251 5.59 -14.46 -17.82
N GLU A 252 6.80 -15.02 -17.69
CA GLU A 252 7.98 -14.52 -18.39
C GLU A 252 7.84 -14.65 -19.90
N SER A 253 7.31 -15.78 -20.38
CA SER A 253 7.04 -15.95 -21.81
C SER A 253 6.02 -14.92 -22.32
N VAL A 254 5.00 -14.58 -21.53
CA VAL A 254 4.05 -13.52 -21.89
C VAL A 254 4.77 -12.17 -21.99
N ILE A 255 5.58 -11.80 -20.98
CA ILE A 255 6.34 -10.54 -20.97
C ILE A 255 7.27 -10.43 -22.18
N GLU A 256 8.01 -11.49 -22.51
CA GLU A 256 8.97 -11.49 -23.62
C GLU A 256 8.31 -11.24 -24.97
N ASN A 257 7.07 -11.69 -25.13
CA ASN A 257 6.28 -11.55 -26.35
C ASN A 257 5.35 -10.34 -26.34
N LEU A 258 5.26 -9.62 -25.22
CA LEU A 258 4.37 -8.48 -25.07
C LEU A 258 4.97 -7.24 -25.76
N PRO A 259 4.21 -6.57 -26.65
CA PRO A 259 4.68 -5.31 -27.22
C PRO A 259 4.86 -4.25 -26.13
N GLU A 260 5.85 -3.36 -26.27
CA GLU A 260 6.18 -2.34 -25.27
C GLU A 260 4.98 -1.46 -24.85
N GLU A 261 4.03 -1.24 -25.77
CA GLU A 261 2.83 -0.45 -25.52
C GLU A 261 1.83 -1.12 -24.57
N PHE A 262 1.89 -2.45 -24.42
CA PHE A 262 0.98 -3.24 -23.57
C PHE A 262 1.60 -3.66 -22.24
N LEU A 263 2.84 -3.27 -21.92
CA LEU A 263 3.47 -3.61 -20.62
C LEU A 263 2.64 -3.15 -19.41
N ASN A 264 1.86 -2.09 -19.54
CA ASN A 264 0.96 -1.63 -18.47
C ASN A 264 -0.30 -2.51 -18.31
N ASP A 265 -0.59 -3.36 -19.30
CA ASP A 265 -1.76 -4.24 -19.37
C ASP A 265 -1.37 -5.72 -19.17
N LEU A 266 -0.16 -5.98 -18.66
CA LEU A 266 0.36 -7.34 -18.51
C LEU A 266 -0.60 -8.26 -17.73
N LEU A 267 -1.17 -7.77 -16.62
CA LEU A 267 -2.11 -8.57 -15.83
C LEU A 267 -3.37 -8.93 -16.63
N ASP A 268 -3.87 -8.01 -17.46
CA ASP A 268 -5.04 -8.26 -18.30
C ASP A 268 -4.71 -9.32 -19.37
N VAL A 269 -3.53 -9.23 -19.98
CA VAL A 269 -3.06 -10.21 -20.98
C VAL A 269 -2.79 -11.58 -20.35
N LEU A 270 -2.24 -11.62 -19.13
CA LEU A 270 -2.06 -12.85 -18.38
C LEU A 270 -3.40 -13.52 -18.08
N LEU A 271 -4.40 -12.75 -17.67
CA LEU A 271 -5.75 -13.26 -17.39
C LEU A 271 -6.48 -13.78 -18.64
N GLU A 272 -6.05 -13.39 -19.84
CA GLU A 272 -6.50 -13.98 -21.11
C GLU A 272 -5.72 -15.26 -21.49
N THR A 273 -4.59 -15.53 -20.84
CA THR A 273 -3.77 -16.73 -21.02
C THR A 273 -4.24 -17.86 -20.10
N GLU A 274 -4.16 -19.12 -20.57
CA GLU A 274 -4.50 -20.28 -19.74
C GLU A 274 -3.57 -20.35 -18.50
N PRO A 275 -4.11 -20.36 -17.27
CA PRO A 275 -3.30 -20.42 -16.06
C PRO A 275 -2.76 -21.84 -15.84
N ASP A 276 -1.59 -21.96 -15.21
CA ASP A 276 -1.00 -23.26 -14.84
C ASP A 276 -1.80 -23.97 -13.73
N GLY A 277 -2.48 -23.18 -12.90
CA GLY A 277 -3.40 -23.66 -11.86
C GLY A 277 -4.47 -22.61 -11.55
N SER A 278 -5.63 -23.04 -11.08
CA SER A 278 -6.66 -22.12 -10.61
C SER A 278 -7.55 -22.76 -9.56
N THR A 279 -8.18 -21.93 -8.73
CA THR A 279 -9.19 -22.33 -7.74
C THR A 279 -10.15 -21.16 -7.49
N THR A 280 -11.25 -21.43 -6.80
CA THR A 280 -12.17 -20.42 -6.29
C THR A 280 -12.27 -20.54 -4.78
N ILE A 281 -12.30 -19.42 -4.07
CA ILE A 281 -12.37 -19.38 -2.61
C ILE A 281 -13.45 -18.41 -2.15
N ASP A 282 -14.10 -18.73 -1.03
CA ASP A 282 -14.97 -17.82 -0.29
C ASP A 282 -14.21 -17.33 0.93
N VAL A 283 -13.86 -16.05 0.96
CA VAL A 283 -13.17 -15.42 2.10
C VAL A 283 -14.25 -14.90 3.04
N THR A 284 -14.47 -15.59 4.16
CA THR A 284 -15.37 -15.16 5.26
C THR A 284 -14.63 -15.10 6.61
N GLY A 285 -13.31 -15.15 6.56
CA GLY A 285 -12.41 -15.45 7.67
C GLY A 285 -11.01 -15.72 7.13
N ASP A 286 -10.03 -15.85 8.03
CA ASP A 286 -8.68 -16.27 7.64
C ASP A 286 -8.72 -17.66 7.00
N ILE A 287 -7.99 -17.82 5.90
CA ILE A 287 -7.85 -19.09 5.20
C ILE A 287 -6.41 -19.55 5.33
N ASP A 288 -6.21 -20.62 6.09
CA ASP A 288 -4.92 -21.26 6.25
C ASP A 288 -4.78 -22.48 5.36
N ASN A 289 -3.55 -22.72 4.86
CA ASN A 289 -3.17 -23.93 4.14
C ASN A 289 -3.94 -24.17 2.83
N LEU A 290 -4.31 -23.12 2.11
CA LEU A 290 -4.83 -23.25 0.75
C LEU A 290 -3.78 -23.95 -0.13
N VAL A 291 -4.13 -25.03 -0.84
CA VAL A 291 -3.19 -25.69 -1.76
C VAL A 291 -3.68 -25.55 -3.19
N ILE A 292 -2.85 -24.96 -4.05
CA ILE A 292 -3.12 -24.85 -5.47
C ILE A 292 -2.08 -25.67 -6.23
N THR A 293 -2.55 -26.69 -6.95
CA THR A 293 -1.68 -27.53 -7.78
C THR A 293 -1.56 -26.97 -9.18
N VAL A 294 -0.33 -26.79 -9.65
CA VAL A 294 -0.02 -26.35 -11.01
C VAL A 294 0.39 -27.54 -11.89
N LYS A 295 0.03 -27.48 -13.17
CA LYS A 295 0.37 -28.49 -14.19
C LYS A 295 1.77 -28.36 -14.73
#